data_AF-A0A9Q5CIV7-F1
#
_entry.id   AF-A0A9Q5CIV7-F1
#
_cell.length_a   1.000
_cell.length_b   1.000
_cell.length_c   1.000
_cell.angle_alpha   90.00
_cell.angle_beta   90.00
_cell.angle_gamma   90.00
#
_symmetry.space_group_name_H-M   'P 1'
#
loop_
_entity.id
_entity.type
_entity.pdbx_description
1 polymer ?
#
loop_
_entity_poly.entity_id
_entity_poly.type
_entity_poly.pdbx_seq_one_letter_code
_entity_poly.pdbx_strand_id
1 'polypeptide(L)'
;MRELNEETGLSPLAFYNADTCEQFYEPWTDQVVIAPVFVAIVPKGAEMRLNKDHSDYAWLSSERAISRVSFPGQKRMLREVDLTFLQSNPDPLLQIPRA
;
A
#
# COMPACT_ATOMS: atom_id res chain seq x y z
N MET A 1 5.80 1.10 -9.11
CA MET A 1 6.78 2.21 -9.12
C MET A 1 6.23 3.48 -9.76
N ARG A 2 5.68 3.42 -10.99
CA ARG A 2 5.07 4.60 -11.64
C ARG A 2 4.00 5.27 -10.77
N GLU A 3 2.96 4.55 -10.36
CA GLU A 3 1.85 5.13 -9.56
C GLU A 3 2.33 5.75 -8.25
N LEU A 4 3.23 5.07 -7.51
CA LEU A 4 3.82 5.64 -6.30
C LEU A 4 4.46 7.01 -6.59
N ASN A 5 5.20 7.15 -7.68
CA ASN A 5 5.81 8.43 -8.02
C ASN A 5 4.77 9.46 -8.49
N GLU A 6 3.83 9.07 -9.34
CA GLU A 6 2.83 9.98 -9.90
C GLU A 6 1.85 10.50 -8.85
N GLU A 7 1.41 9.64 -7.92
CA GLU A 7 0.40 9.99 -6.91
C GLU A 7 1.00 10.61 -5.65
N THR A 8 2.26 10.33 -5.34
CA THR A 8 2.86 10.72 -4.06
C THR A 8 4.19 11.47 -4.17
N GLY A 9 4.81 11.48 -5.35
CA GLY A 9 6.16 12.00 -5.56
C GLY A 9 7.27 11.15 -4.95
N LEU A 10 6.96 10.03 -4.28
CA LEU A 10 7.93 9.26 -3.52
C LEU A 10 8.76 8.31 -4.39
N SER A 11 9.95 7.98 -3.86
CA SER A 11 10.82 6.92 -4.35
C SER A 11 11.20 5.98 -3.19
N PRO A 12 10.97 4.68 -3.30
CA PRO A 12 11.15 3.75 -2.19
C PRO A 12 12.61 3.35 -2.03
N LEU A 13 13.07 3.23 -0.78
CA LEU A 13 14.31 2.59 -0.37
C LEU A 13 14.30 1.08 -0.68
N ALA A 14 13.16 0.42 -0.43
CA ALA A 14 12.93 -0.97 -0.76
C ALA A 14 11.48 -1.17 -1.21
N PHE A 15 11.26 -2.11 -2.12
CA PHE A 15 9.95 -2.39 -2.70
C PHE A 15 9.71 -3.89 -2.67
N TYR A 16 8.52 -4.30 -2.23
CA TYR A 16 8.15 -5.69 -2.02
C TYR A 16 6.80 -5.97 -2.66
N ASN A 17 6.60 -7.19 -3.15
CA ASN A 17 5.25 -7.71 -3.30
C ASN A 17 4.75 -8.13 -1.91
N ALA A 18 3.48 -7.86 -1.59
CA ALA A 18 2.92 -8.17 -0.30
C ALA A 18 2.37 -9.60 -0.18
N ASP A 19 2.58 -10.43 -1.20
CA ASP A 19 2.00 -11.78 -1.38
C ASP A 19 0.47 -11.83 -1.14
N THR A 20 -0.22 -10.73 -1.48
CA THR A 20 -1.67 -10.61 -1.31
C THR A 20 -2.25 -9.69 -2.38
N CYS A 21 -3.55 -9.84 -2.63
CA CYS A 21 -4.31 -8.98 -3.53
C CYS A 21 -5.50 -8.40 -2.78
N GLU A 22 -5.79 -7.13 -3.04
CA GLU A 22 -7.11 -6.60 -2.72
C GLU A 22 -8.11 -7.11 -3.76
N GLN A 23 -9.21 -7.70 -3.29
CA GLN A 23 -10.28 -8.19 -4.14
C GLN A 23 -11.63 -7.69 -3.66
N PHE A 24 -12.39 -7.09 -4.57
CA PHE A 24 -13.74 -6.61 -4.29
C PHE A 24 -14.59 -6.62 -5.55
N TYR A 25 -15.91 -6.61 -5.37
CA TYR A 25 -16.87 -6.43 -6.44
C TYR A 25 -17.23 -4.94 -6.52
N GLU A 26 -17.15 -4.36 -7.72
CA GLU A 26 -17.53 -2.99 -8.04
C GLU A 26 -18.92 -2.97 -8.72
N PRO A 27 -19.99 -2.57 -8.01
CA PRO A 27 -21.35 -2.67 -8.55
C PRO A 27 -21.63 -1.73 -9.72
N TRP A 28 -20.89 -0.62 -9.83
CA TRP A 28 -21.10 0.40 -10.86
C TRP A 28 -20.65 -0.05 -12.25
N THR A 29 -19.67 -0.95 -12.30
CA THR A 29 -19.10 -1.50 -13.52
C THR A 29 -19.46 -2.99 -13.71
N ASP A 30 -20.12 -3.61 -12.72
CA ASP A 30 -20.45 -5.03 -12.68
C ASP A 30 -19.21 -5.92 -12.85
N GLN A 31 -18.16 -5.61 -12.07
CA GLN A 31 -16.85 -6.26 -12.20
C GLN A 31 -16.30 -6.72 -10.86
N VAL A 32 -15.52 -7.81 -10.91
CA VAL A 32 -14.62 -8.19 -9.81
C VAL A 32 -13.26 -7.58 -10.11
N VAL A 33 -12.80 -6.71 -9.22
CA VAL A 33 -11.46 -6.10 -9.26
C VAL A 33 -10.52 -6.95 -8.43
N ILE A 34 -9.34 -7.24 -8.97
CA ILE A 34 -8.23 -7.87 -8.26
C ILE A 34 -7.01 -6.97 -8.46
N ALA A 35 -6.52 -6.37 -7.38
CA ALA A 35 -5.39 -5.47 -7.39
C ALA A 35 -4.24 -6.04 -6.55
N PRO A 36 -3.06 -6.32 -7.14
CA PRO A 36 -1.90 -6.78 -6.37
C PRO A 36 -1.41 -5.69 -5.41
N VAL A 37 -1.07 -6.10 -4.18
CA VAL A 37 -0.61 -5.19 -3.14
C VAL A 37 0.92 -5.20 -3.09
N PHE A 38 1.50 -4.02 -2.94
CA PHE A 38 2.94 -3.82 -2.80
C PHE A 38 3.24 -3.01 -1.55
N VAL A 39 4.41 -3.24 -0.96
CA VAL A 39 4.93 -2.47 0.17
C VAL A 39 6.16 -1.69 -0.25
N ALA A 40 6.11 -0.38 -0.03
CA ALA A 40 7.20 0.55 -0.29
C ALA A 40 7.75 1.07 1.04
N ILE A 41 9.02 0.79 1.32
CA ILE A 41 9.73 1.43 2.43
C ILE A 41 10.33 2.73 1.90
N VAL A 42 10.03 3.86 2.53
CA VAL A 42 10.48 5.20 2.10
C VAL A 42 11.32 5.88 3.18
N PRO A 43 12.12 6.91 2.84
CA PRO A 43 12.90 7.64 3.84
C PRO A 43 12.00 8.22 4.94
N LYS A 44 12.50 8.22 6.17
CA LYS A 44 11.82 8.90 7.28
C LYS A 44 11.72 10.39 6.98
N GLY A 45 10.53 10.95 7.14
CA GLY A 45 10.26 12.37 6.85
C GLY A 45 10.12 12.67 5.36
N ALA A 46 9.88 11.66 4.52
CA ALA A 46 9.58 11.87 3.11
C ALA A 46 8.37 12.81 2.94
N GLU A 47 8.56 13.86 2.14
CA GLU A 47 7.53 14.83 1.80
C GLU A 47 6.65 14.26 0.68
N MET A 48 5.34 14.22 0.93
CA MET A 48 4.35 13.78 -0.05
C MET A 48 3.98 14.93 -0.99
N ARG A 49 3.93 14.65 -2.29
CA ARG A 49 3.41 15.54 -3.32
C ARG A 49 2.27 14.84 -4.04
N LEU A 50 1.05 15.21 -3.68
CA LEU A 50 -0.15 14.62 -4.24
C LEU A 50 -0.44 15.16 -5.64
N ASN A 51 -0.90 14.28 -6.52
CA ASN A 51 -1.48 14.68 -7.79
C ASN A 51 -2.94 15.14 -7.61
N LYS A 52 -3.61 15.51 -8.70
CA LYS A 52 -5.01 15.98 -8.70
C LYS A 52 -6.04 14.93 -8.28
N ASP A 53 -5.67 13.65 -8.28
CA ASP A 53 -6.60 12.56 -7.94
C ASP A 53 -6.71 12.38 -6.41
N HIS A 54 -5.81 13.03 -5.65
CA HIS A 54 -5.75 12.99 -4.20
C HIS A 54 -5.74 14.39 -3.59
N SER A 55 -6.42 14.58 -2.45
CA SER A 55 -6.56 15.89 -1.82
C SER A 55 -5.87 16.02 -0.46
N ASP A 56 -5.53 14.91 0.21
CA ASP A 56 -4.91 14.92 1.53
C ASP A 56 -4.15 13.62 1.80
N TYR A 57 -3.24 13.62 2.78
CA TYR A 57 -2.48 12.45 3.22
C TYR A 57 -2.17 12.48 4.72
N ALA A 58 -1.88 11.31 5.29
CA ALA A 58 -1.39 11.21 6.66
C ALA A 58 -0.45 10.01 6.83
N TRP A 59 0.66 10.22 7.56
CA TRP A 59 1.48 9.15 8.09
C TRP A 59 0.88 8.66 9.42
N LEU A 60 0.48 7.39 9.49
CA LEU A 60 -0.23 6.81 10.63
C LEU A 60 0.48 5.54 11.12
N SER A 61 0.24 5.16 12.38
CA SER A 61 0.51 3.78 12.83
C SER A 61 -0.44 2.81 12.12
N SER A 62 -0.06 1.53 12.06
CA SER A 62 -0.89 0.51 11.41
C SER A 62 -2.28 0.41 12.03
N GLU A 63 -2.41 0.50 13.36
CA GLU A 63 -3.71 0.44 14.02
C GLU A 63 -4.62 1.60 13.62
N ARG A 64 -4.04 2.82 13.54
CA ARG A 64 -4.79 4.00 13.11
C ARG A 64 -5.16 3.92 11.62
N ALA A 65 -4.27 3.44 10.76
CA ALA A 65 -4.57 3.23 9.34
C ALA A 65 -5.73 2.25 9.15
N ILE A 66 -5.72 1.10 9.84
CA ILE A 66 -6.79 0.09 9.80
C ILE A 66 -8.13 0.66 10.28
N SER A 67 -8.11 1.54 11.30
CA SER A 67 -9.33 2.20 11.78
C SER A 67 -9.91 3.24 10.82
N ARG A 68 -9.07 3.82 9.95
CA ARG A 68 -9.44 4.93 9.06
C ARG A 68 -10.03 4.46 7.73
N VAL A 69 -9.63 3.30 7.24
CA VAL A 69 -10.18 2.73 6.00
C VAL A 69 -11.61 2.20 6.22
N SER A 70 -12.47 2.39 5.21
CA SER A 70 -13.89 2.04 5.32
C SER A 70 -14.15 0.55 5.09
N PHE A 71 -13.46 -0.05 4.11
CA PHE A 71 -13.83 -1.34 3.57
C PHE A 71 -13.19 -2.52 4.32
N PRO A 72 -13.93 -3.61 4.61
CA PRO A 72 -13.37 -4.79 5.26
C PRO A 72 -12.20 -5.44 4.52
N GLY A 73 -12.18 -5.37 3.18
CA GLY A 73 -11.06 -5.83 2.36
C GLY A 73 -9.76 -5.10 2.70
N GLN A 74 -9.79 -3.77 2.66
CA GLN A 74 -8.67 -2.91 3.06
C GLN A 74 -8.21 -3.18 4.50
N LYS A 75 -9.13 -3.39 5.44
CA LYS A 75 -8.80 -3.74 6.83
C LYS A 75 -8.07 -5.07 6.95
N ARG A 76 -8.46 -6.08 6.17
CA ARG A 76 -7.77 -7.38 6.15
C ARG A 76 -6.37 -7.24 5.53
N MET A 77 -6.30 -6.60 4.36
CA MET A 77 -5.04 -6.33 3.66
C MET A 77 -4.04 -5.60 4.56
N LEU A 78 -4.45 -4.51 5.23
CA LEU A 78 -3.56 -3.76 6.11
C LEU A 78 -3.08 -4.56 7.32
N ARG A 79 -3.89 -5.51 7.84
CA ARG A 79 -3.46 -6.42 8.91
C ARG A 79 -2.42 -7.43 8.42
N GLU A 80 -2.58 -7.95 7.20
CA GLU A 80 -1.57 -8.82 6.59
C GLU A 80 -0.25 -8.07 6.38
N VAL A 81 -0.31 -6.85 5.86
CA VAL A 81 0.87 -5.98 5.72
C VAL A 81 1.54 -5.71 7.08
N ASP A 82 0.76 -5.39 8.11
CA ASP A 82 1.28 -5.15 9.46
C ASP A 82 2.01 -6.39 10.03
N LEU A 83 1.39 -7.57 9.94
CA LEU A 83 1.98 -8.81 10.41
C LEU A 83 3.29 -9.16 9.68
N THR A 84 3.33 -9.00 8.36
CA THR A 84 4.47 -9.42 7.53
C THR A 84 5.62 -8.41 7.52
N PHE A 85 5.31 -7.11 7.50
CA PHE A 85 6.31 -6.07 7.25
C PHE A 85 6.63 -5.16 8.44
N LEU A 86 5.73 -5.06 9.43
CA LEU A 86 5.94 -4.21 10.61
C LEU A 86 6.27 -5.02 11.86
N GLN A 87 5.64 -6.19 12.02
CA GLN A 87 5.85 -7.07 13.17
C GLN A 87 6.90 -8.16 12.92
N SER A 88 7.26 -8.39 11.65
CA SER A 88 8.18 -9.44 11.22
C SER A 88 9.23 -8.88 10.25
N ASN A 89 10.26 -9.69 9.95
CA ASN A 89 11.19 -9.37 8.88
C ASN A 89 10.69 -10.02 7.58
N PRO A 90 10.37 -9.26 6.53
CA PRO A 90 9.81 -9.82 5.29
C PRO A 90 10.82 -10.75 4.61
N ASP A 91 10.33 -11.82 4.00
CA ASP A 91 11.16 -12.78 3.27
C ASP A 91 11.86 -12.08 2.08
N PRO A 92 13.18 -12.28 1.88
CA PRO A 92 13.89 -11.72 0.73
C PRO A 92 13.28 -12.06 -0.63
N LEU A 93 12.57 -13.18 -0.77
CA LEU A 93 11.87 -13.56 -2.01
C LEU A 93 10.70 -12.63 -2.35
N LEU A 94 10.18 -11.89 -1.37
CA LEU A 94 9.16 -10.88 -1.59
C LEU A 94 9.74 -9.57 -2.16
N GLN A 95 11.05 -9.38 -2.06
CA GLN A 95 11.70 -8.15 -2.51
C GLN A 95 11.72 -8.09 -4.03
N ILE A 96 11.23 -6.98 -4.58
CA ILE A 96 11.27 -6.71 -6.01
C ILE A 96 12.56 -5.93 -6.31
N PRO A 97 13.45 -6.44 -7.17
CA PRO A 97 14.66 -5.73 -7.56
C PRO A 97 14.32 -4.38 -8.19
N ARG A 98 15.14 -3.37 -7.89
CA ARG A 98 15.09 -2.12 -8.65
C ARG A 98 15.57 -2.42 -10.08
N ALA A 99 14.73 -2.13 -11.06
CA ALA A 99 15.10 -2.13 -12.48
C ALA A 99 15.99 -0.92 -12.80
#